data_AF-A0AAQ4DS00-F1
#
_entry.id   AF-A0AAQ4DS00-F1
#
_cell.length_a   1.000
_cell.length_b   1.000
_cell.length_c   1.000
_cell.angle_alpha   90.00
_cell.angle_beta   90.00
_cell.angle_gamma   90.00
#
_symmetry.space_group_name_H-M   'P 1'
#
loop_
_entity.id
_entity.type
_entity.pdbx_description
1 polymer ?
#
loop_
_entity_poly.entity_id
_entity_poly.type
_entity_poly.pdbx_seq_one_letter_code
_entity_poly.pdbx_strand_id
1 'polypeptide(L)'
;MQQASIAKEGDLLTKERLCCGLSVFEVILTRIKSYLEDPLWVGPPPANGVMNVEECTEFHRLWSALQFVYCIPVGENEFTVE
;
A
#
# COMPACT_ATOMS: atom_id res chain seq x y z
N MET A 1 0.76 -39.87 29.71
CA MET A 1 1.32 -38.53 29.44
C MET A 1 0.63 -37.77 28.31
N GLN A 2 -0.36 -38.33 27.61
CA GLN A 2 -1.02 -37.70 26.46
C GLN A 2 -1.88 -36.47 26.79
N GLN A 3 -2.67 -36.52 27.88
CA GLN A 3 -3.55 -35.41 28.27
C GLN A 3 -2.77 -34.13 28.65
N ALA A 4 -1.62 -34.27 29.30
CA ALA A 4 -0.76 -33.14 29.66
C ALA A 4 -0.15 -32.45 28.41
N SER A 5 0.19 -33.23 27.38
CA SER A 5 0.68 -32.69 26.11
C SER A 5 -0.40 -31.87 25.40
N ILE A 6 -1.62 -32.42 25.33
CA ILE A 6 -2.76 -31.77 24.69
C ILE A 6 -3.12 -30.45 25.39
N ALA A 7 -3.12 -30.45 26.73
CA ALA A 7 -3.41 -29.23 27.50
C ALA A 7 -2.38 -28.12 27.27
N LYS A 8 -1.09 -28.47 27.15
CA LYS A 8 -0.01 -27.51 26.91
C LYS A 8 -0.10 -26.88 25.52
N GLU A 9 -0.44 -27.68 24.50
CA GLU A 9 -0.60 -27.19 23.12
C GLU A 9 -1.85 -26.29 22.98
N GLY A 10 -2.96 -26.67 23.63
CA GLY A 10 -4.17 -25.83 23.65
C GLY A 10 -3.97 -24.49 24.34
N ASP A 11 -3.20 -24.45 25.44
CA ASP A 11 -2.87 -23.20 26.14
C ASP A 11 -2.02 -22.26 25.25
N LEU A 12 -1.05 -22.80 24.50
CA LEU A 12 -0.22 -22.03 23.57
C LEU A 12 -1.06 -21.40 22.45
N LEU A 13 -1.87 -22.21 21.75
CA LEU A 13 -2.71 -21.76 20.63
C LEU A 13 -3.78 -20.75 21.05
N THR A 14 -4.22 -20.77 22.31
CA THR A 14 -5.21 -19.81 22.83
C THR A 14 -4.58 -18.46 23.15
N LYS A 15 -3.33 -18.46 23.60
CA LYS A 15 -2.56 -17.26 24.01
C LYS A 15 -1.91 -16.55 22.83
N GLU A 16 -1.35 -17.30 21.88
CA GLU A 16 -0.66 -16.73 20.72
C GLU A 16 -1.67 -16.30 19.65
N ARG A 17 -2.11 -15.05 19.74
CA ARG A 17 -2.98 -14.42 18.73
C ARG A 17 -2.18 -13.44 17.90
N LEU A 18 -2.51 -13.30 16.62
CA LEU A 18 -1.90 -12.30 15.74
C LEU A 18 -2.00 -10.88 16.33
N CYS A 19 -3.11 -10.56 16.98
CA CYS A 19 -3.33 -9.26 17.64
C CYS A 19 -2.37 -8.96 18.80
N CYS A 20 -1.57 -9.92 19.26
CA CYS A 20 -0.59 -9.75 20.34
C CYS A 20 0.75 -9.15 19.88
N GLY A 21 0.89 -8.77 18.60
CA GLY A 21 2.08 -8.07 18.11
C GLY A 21 2.43 -8.26 16.64
N LEU A 22 1.57 -8.91 15.86
CA LEU A 22 1.79 -9.15 14.43
C LEU A 22 0.79 -8.34 13.59
N SER A 23 1.28 -7.75 12.49
CA SER A 23 0.46 -7.01 11.52
C SER A 23 0.55 -7.68 10.15
N VAL A 24 -0.60 -8.11 9.61
CA VAL A 24 -0.69 -8.70 8.27
C VAL A 24 -0.63 -7.61 7.18
N PHE A 25 -1.11 -6.41 7.49
CA PHE A 25 -1.23 -5.35 6.48
C PHE A 25 0.11 -4.88 5.93
N GLU A 26 1.13 -4.79 6.78
CA GLU A 26 2.50 -4.45 6.36
C GLU A 26 3.07 -5.48 5.37
N VAL A 27 2.82 -6.77 5.62
CA VAL A 27 3.24 -7.86 4.74
C VAL A 27 2.53 -7.75 3.38
N ILE A 28 1.24 -7.41 3.38
CA ILE A 28 0.48 -7.19 2.16
C ILE A 28 1.06 -6.02 1.36
N LEU A 29 1.28 -4.87 1.99
CA LEU A 29 1.84 -3.69 1.31
C LEU A 29 3.23 -3.96 0.75
N THR A 30 4.05 -4.72 1.47
CA THR A 30 5.39 -5.12 1.03
C THR A 30 5.32 -5.98 -0.24
N ARG A 31 4.38 -6.92 -0.30
CA ARG A 31 4.15 -7.75 -1.49
C ARG A 31 3.56 -6.96 -2.65
N ILE A 32 2.67 -6.01 -2.41
CA ILE A 32 2.15 -5.14 -3.47
C ILE A 32 3.29 -4.27 -4.04
N LYS A 33 4.15 -3.73 -3.18
CA LYS A 33 5.32 -2.96 -3.61
C LYS A 33 6.25 -3.76 -4.52
N SER A 34 6.43 -5.06 -4.30
CA SER A 34 7.24 -5.91 -5.19
C SER A 34 6.62 -6.16 -6.56
N TYR A 35 5.39 -5.71 -6.83
CA TYR A 35 4.83 -5.73 -8.19
C TYR A 35 5.16 -4.45 -8.98
N LEU A 36 5.71 -3.42 -8.32
CA LEU A 36 6.01 -2.11 -8.90
C LEU A 36 7.51 -1.99 -9.23
N GLU A 37 8.07 -3.00 -9.92
CA GLU A 37 9.50 -3.06 -10.24
C GLU A 37 9.89 -2.29 -11.52
N ASP A 38 8.90 -1.97 -12.37
CA ASP A 38 9.15 -1.26 -13.62
C ASP A 38 9.71 0.16 -13.35
N PRO A 39 10.82 0.57 -14.00
CA PRO A 39 11.39 1.91 -13.81
C PRO A 39 10.42 3.05 -14.16
N LEU A 40 9.36 2.80 -14.94
CA LEU A 40 8.31 3.78 -15.24
C LEU A 40 7.62 4.35 -13.99
N TRP A 41 7.56 3.61 -12.88
CA TRP A 41 6.92 4.10 -11.65
C TRP A 41 7.70 5.25 -11.00
N VAL A 42 9.03 5.23 -11.13
CA VAL A 42 9.97 6.17 -10.48
C VAL A 42 10.52 7.20 -11.46
N GLY A 43 10.64 6.84 -12.74
CA GLY A 43 11.23 7.71 -13.76
C GLY A 43 12.78 7.75 -13.69
N PRO A 44 13.40 8.59 -14.53
CA PRO A 44 14.84 8.79 -14.55
C PRO A 44 15.33 9.56 -13.30
N PRO A 45 16.64 9.45 -12.95
CA PRO A 45 17.22 10.22 -11.87
C PRO A 45 17.10 11.75 -12.09
N PRO A 46 16.96 12.54 -11.00
CA PRO A 46 16.76 13.97 -11.11
C PRO A 46 18.04 14.71 -11.53
N ALA A 47 17.90 15.73 -12.37
CA ALA A 47 19.04 16.50 -12.92
C ALA A 47 19.85 17.25 -11.84
N ASN A 48 19.17 17.69 -10.76
CA ASN A 48 19.80 18.36 -9.64
C ASN A 48 20.45 17.40 -8.61
N GLY A 49 20.34 16.08 -8.82
CA GLY A 49 20.87 15.06 -7.92
C GLY A 49 20.11 14.89 -6.59
N VAL A 50 18.97 15.56 -6.42
CA VAL A 50 18.15 15.51 -5.20
C VAL A 50 16.75 14.96 -5.50
N MET A 51 15.93 15.68 -6.27
CA MET A 51 14.56 15.28 -6.63
C MET A 51 14.04 16.08 -7.82
N ASN A 52 13.09 15.50 -8.57
CA ASN A 52 12.38 16.21 -9.63
C ASN A 52 11.36 17.17 -9.03
N VAL A 53 11.26 18.38 -9.60
CA VAL A 53 10.35 19.42 -9.11
C VAL A 53 9.38 19.84 -10.19
N GLU A 54 9.87 20.01 -11.42
CA GLU A 54 9.07 20.45 -12.57
C GLU A 54 8.76 19.29 -13.51
N GLU A 55 9.59 18.25 -13.50
CA GLU A 55 9.46 17.09 -14.36
C GLU A 55 8.24 16.24 -13.95
N CYS A 56 7.49 15.77 -14.95
CA CYS A 56 6.31 14.93 -14.76
C CYS A 56 6.63 13.46 -15.09
N THR A 57 7.71 12.91 -14.52
CA THR A 57 8.21 11.57 -14.88
C THR A 57 7.89 10.49 -13.85
N GLU A 58 7.41 10.85 -12.66
CA GLU A 58 7.03 9.89 -11.62
C GLU A 58 5.51 9.64 -11.57
N PHE A 59 5.09 8.46 -11.13
CA PHE A 59 3.67 8.09 -11.07
C PHE A 59 2.80 9.06 -10.25
N HIS A 60 3.32 9.63 -9.17
CA HIS A 60 2.56 10.55 -8.34
C HIS A 60 2.15 11.83 -9.10
N ARG A 61 2.92 12.24 -10.12
CA ARG A 61 2.60 13.39 -11.00
C ARG A 61 1.39 13.07 -11.88
N LEU A 62 1.35 11.86 -12.44
CA LEU A 62 0.18 11.36 -13.16
C LEU A 62 -1.04 11.29 -12.23
N TRP A 63 -0.87 10.77 -11.00
CA TRP A 63 -1.95 10.73 -10.02
C TRP A 63 -2.46 12.13 -9.66
N SER A 64 -1.59 13.14 -9.53
CA SER A 64 -2.02 14.54 -9.35
C SER A 64 -2.84 15.07 -10.53
N ALA A 65 -2.53 14.67 -11.77
CA ALA A 65 -3.33 15.05 -12.94
C ALA A 65 -4.70 14.36 -12.96
N LEU A 66 -4.77 13.07 -12.61
CA LEU A 66 -6.03 12.36 -12.42
C LEU A 66 -6.86 13.00 -11.29
N GLN A 67 -6.19 13.40 -10.20
CA GLN A 67 -6.79 14.14 -9.10
C GLN A 67 -7.38 15.46 -9.51
N PHE A 68 -6.65 16.20 -10.33
CA PHE A 68 -7.19 17.42 -10.90
C PHE A 68 -8.50 17.15 -11.63
N VAL A 69 -8.58 16.08 -12.44
CA VAL A 69 -9.80 15.72 -13.20
C VAL A 69 -10.95 15.35 -12.29
N TYR A 70 -10.76 14.44 -11.32
CA TYR A 70 -11.86 14.01 -10.47
C TYR A 70 -12.33 15.07 -9.45
N CYS A 71 -11.56 16.14 -9.26
CA CYS A 71 -11.98 17.30 -8.48
C CYS A 71 -12.77 18.34 -9.29
N ILE A 72 -12.92 18.18 -10.61
CA ILE A 72 -13.72 19.09 -11.44
C ILE A 72 -15.21 18.85 -11.12
N PRO A 73 -15.98 19.91 -10.80
CA PRO A 73 -17.42 19.77 -10.59
C PRO A 73 -18.11 19.24 -11.85
N VAL A 74 -18.95 18.22 -11.67
CA VAL A 74 -19.80 17.66 -12.73
C VAL A 74 -21.11 18.43 -12.85
N GLY A 75 -21.84 18.26 -13.96
CA GLY A 75 -23.16 18.88 -14.14
C GLY A 75 -24.21 18.39 -13.13
N GLU A 76 -25.30 19.14 -12.97
CA GLU A 76 -26.34 18.89 -11.96
C GLU A 76 -26.99 17.48 -12.02
N ASN A 77 -26.87 16.77 -13.14
CA ASN A 77 -27.43 15.43 -13.33
C ASN A 77 -26.37 14.40 -13.78
N GLU A 78 -25.09 14.67 -13.54
CA GLU A 78 -23.99 13.75 -13.82
C GLU A 78 -23.48 13.10 -12.52
N PHE A 79 -22.99 11.87 -12.61
CA PHE A 79 -22.41 11.16 -11.46
C PHE A 79 -20.96 11.61 -11.21
N THR A 80 -20.57 11.69 -9.94
CA THR A 80 -19.19 11.93 -9.51
C THR A 80 -18.39 10.63 -9.49
N VAL A 81 -17.11 10.69 -9.10
CA VAL A 81 -16.21 9.52 -9.14
C VAL A 81 -16.42 8.56 -7.98
N GLU A 82 -16.90 9.07 -6.84
CA GLU A 82 -17.18 8.35 -5.59
C GLU A 82 -18.56 7.67 -5.54
#